data_AF-A0AAU7XLT5-F1
#
_entry.id   AF-A0AAU7XLT5-F1
#
_cell.length_a   1.000
_cell.length_b   1.000
_cell.length_c   1.000
_cell.angle_alpha   90.00
_cell.angle_beta   90.00
_cell.angle_gamma   90.00
#
_symmetry.space_group_name_H-M   'P 1'
#
loop_
_entity.id
_entity.type
_entity.pdbx_description
1 polymer ?
#
loop_
_entity_poly.entity_id
_entity_poly.type
_entity_poly.pdbx_seq_one_letter_code
_entity_poly.pdbx_strand_id
1 'polypeptide(L)'
;MLFLIIIFALIGLAFGGPVGLLIGGGLGWWLGKRLSRRLNIARMRIQEGFLESIFSVMGCLCQADGKVTDGELDVAEKLFDQMHLQGEQRAKARAAFERGRADDFNLDAELANVNRLTQRQPVLRQVFIQVQLSAIAADGVLHPAEHEMILRVARGVGCSDAEVQQIEAMLHGAAANSQGASEEALKDAYRVLGVSDDASDAEIKKAYRRLMSQNHPDKLAGKGLPESMRDIAQARTSEIGNAYERIRTARGSA
;
A
#
# COMPACT_ATOMS: atom_id res chain seq x y z
N MET A 1 21.99 -3.08 -15.17
CA MET A 1 23.21 -3.90 -15.05
C MET A 1 23.97 -3.96 -16.38
N LEU A 2 23.35 -4.43 -17.47
CA LEU A 2 23.94 -4.47 -18.82
C LEU A 2 24.46 -3.11 -19.32
N PHE A 3 23.71 -2.04 -19.07
CA PHE A 3 24.09 -0.69 -19.50
C PHE A 3 25.46 -0.22 -18.97
N LEU A 4 25.77 -0.48 -17.69
CA LEU A 4 27.07 -0.15 -17.09
C LEU A 4 28.19 -1.02 -17.65
N ILE A 5 27.93 -2.31 -17.89
CA ILE A 5 28.89 -3.22 -18.50
C ILE A 5 29.23 -2.73 -19.91
N ILE A 6 28.22 -2.35 -20.70
CA ILE A 6 28.38 -1.87 -22.08
C ILE A 6 29.13 -0.54 -22.10
N ILE A 7 28.77 0.43 -21.25
CA ILE A 7 29.47 1.72 -21.19
C ILE A 7 30.95 1.54 -20.85
N PHE A 8 31.25 0.81 -19.78
CA PHE A 8 32.64 0.63 -19.36
C PHE A 8 33.42 -0.26 -20.33
N ALA A 9 32.79 -1.24 -21.00
CA ALA A 9 33.40 -2.03 -22.06
C ALA A 9 33.73 -1.19 -23.30
N LEU A 10 32.86 -0.24 -23.69
CA LEU A 10 33.11 0.66 -24.82
C LEU A 10 34.20 1.70 -24.51
N ILE A 11 34.22 2.24 -23.28
CA ILE A 11 35.32 3.11 -22.81
C ILE A 11 36.63 2.32 -22.80
N GLY A 12 36.61 1.10 -22.27
CA GLY A 12 37.76 0.21 -22.27
C GLY A 12 38.27 -0.12 -23.68
N LEU A 13 37.35 -0.35 -24.63
CA LEU A 13 37.69 -0.57 -26.04
C LEU A 13 38.37 0.66 -26.66
N ALA A 14 37.86 1.86 -26.37
CA ALA A 14 38.38 3.11 -26.94
C ALA A 14 39.82 3.43 -26.50
N PHE A 15 40.20 3.07 -25.27
CA PHE A 15 41.53 3.38 -24.70
C PHE A 15 42.52 2.20 -24.72
N GLY A 16 42.04 0.96 -24.74
CA GLY A 16 42.88 -0.24 -24.58
C GLY A 16 42.59 -1.37 -25.58
N GLY A 17 41.80 -1.11 -26.62
CA GLY A 17 41.46 -2.11 -27.64
C GLY A 17 40.73 -3.33 -27.06
N PRO A 18 40.91 -4.53 -27.64
CA PRO A 18 40.20 -5.75 -27.20
C PRO A 18 40.46 -6.13 -25.74
N VAL A 19 41.68 -5.88 -25.23
CA VAL A 19 42.04 -6.15 -23.83
C VAL A 19 41.36 -5.15 -22.90
N GLY A 20 41.33 -3.87 -23.30
CA GLY A 20 40.61 -2.83 -22.58
C GLY A 20 39.10 -3.09 -22.52
N LEU A 21 38.49 -3.68 -23.55
CA LEU A 21 37.08 -4.08 -23.54
C LEU A 21 36.77 -5.09 -22.42
N LEU A 22 37.62 -6.10 -22.23
CA LEU A 22 37.44 -7.11 -21.18
C LEU A 22 37.60 -6.49 -19.78
N ILE A 23 38.63 -5.66 -19.58
CA ILE A 23 38.88 -4.97 -18.31
C ILE A 23 37.74 -4.00 -17.97
N GLY A 24 37.31 -3.20 -18.95
CA GLY A 24 36.19 -2.27 -18.84
C GLY A 24 34.87 -2.99 -18.53
N GLY A 25 34.57 -4.07 -19.25
CA GLY A 25 33.38 -4.88 -18.98
C GLY A 25 33.38 -5.48 -17.56
N GLY A 26 34.54 -5.97 -17.10
CA GLY A 26 34.72 -6.49 -15.74
C GLY A 26 34.52 -5.43 -14.65
N LEU A 27 35.08 -4.23 -14.84
CA LEU A 27 34.88 -3.07 -13.97
C LEU A 27 33.41 -2.62 -13.93
N GLY A 28 32.74 -2.54 -15.09
CA GLY A 28 31.33 -2.21 -15.19
C GLY A 28 30.43 -3.23 -14.47
N TRP A 29 30.77 -4.51 -14.55
CA TRP A 29 30.09 -5.57 -13.81
C TRP A 29 30.31 -5.45 -12.30
N TRP A 30 31.55 -5.26 -11.85
CA TRP A 30 31.89 -5.12 -10.43
C TRP A 30 31.23 -3.89 -9.79
N LEU A 31 31.33 -2.73 -10.45
CA LEU A 31 30.74 -1.48 -9.99
C LEU A 31 29.21 -1.56 -9.97
N GLY A 32 28.63 -2.14 -11.03
CA GLY A 32 27.21 -2.45 -11.08
C GLY A 32 26.77 -3.32 -9.90
N LYS A 33 27.49 -4.42 -9.62
CA LYS A 33 27.14 -5.36 -8.54
C LYS A 33 27.24 -4.71 -7.16
N ARG A 34 28.19 -3.78 -6.97
CA ARG A 34 28.34 -3.00 -5.73
C ARG A 34 27.21 -1.98 -5.57
N LEU A 35 26.84 -1.28 -6.65
CA LEU A 35 25.75 -0.32 -6.65
C LEU A 35 24.39 -1.01 -6.43
N SER A 36 24.11 -2.09 -7.15
CA SER A 36 22.89 -2.89 -6.97
C SER A 36 22.77 -3.46 -5.55
N ARG A 37 23.87 -3.90 -4.93
CA ARG A 37 23.86 -4.31 -3.52
C ARG A 37 23.46 -3.16 -2.58
N ARG A 38 24.04 -1.96 -2.76
CA ARG A 38 23.66 -0.79 -1.94
C ARG A 38 22.20 -0.39 -2.13
N LEU A 39 21.73 -0.38 -3.37
CA LEU A 39 20.33 -0.08 -3.70
C LEU A 39 19.37 -1.11 -3.11
N ASN A 40 19.71 -2.40 -3.16
CA ASN A 40 18.90 -3.45 -2.55
C ASN A 40 18.80 -3.30 -1.04
N ILE A 41 19.91 -2.99 -0.35
CA ILE A 41 19.90 -2.74 1.10
C ILE A 41 19.04 -1.52 1.45
N ALA A 42 19.16 -0.43 0.70
CA ALA A 42 18.33 0.76 0.90
C ALA A 42 16.84 0.44 0.70
N ARG A 43 16.50 -0.34 -0.35
CA ARG A 43 15.13 -0.78 -0.62
C ARG A 43 14.59 -1.67 0.51
N MET A 44 15.37 -2.63 1.01
CA MET A 44 14.96 -3.50 2.12
C MET A 44 14.66 -2.69 3.39
N ARG A 45 15.49 -1.69 3.71
CA ARG A 45 15.23 -0.80 4.86
C ARG A 45 13.95 0.02 4.71
N ILE A 46 13.67 0.51 3.50
CA ILE A 46 12.42 1.23 3.22
C ILE A 46 11.22 0.31 3.36
N GLN A 47 11.31 -0.93 2.86
CA GLN A 47 10.27 -1.93 2.97
C GLN A 47 10.00 -2.32 4.43
N GLU A 48 11.05 -2.57 5.21
CA GLU A 48 10.95 -2.90 6.64
C GLU A 48 10.34 -1.73 7.44
N GLY A 49 10.86 -0.51 7.26
CA GLY A 49 10.32 0.67 7.93
C GLY A 49 8.86 0.96 7.56
N PHE A 50 8.47 0.73 6.30
CA PHE A 50 7.07 0.89 5.88
C PHE A 50 6.14 -0.12 6.56
N LEU A 51 6.57 -1.38 6.69
CA LEU A 51 5.81 -2.42 7.37
C LEU A 51 5.65 -2.10 8.87
N GLU A 52 6.73 -1.68 9.53
CA GLU A 52 6.69 -1.26 10.93
C GLU A 52 5.76 -0.05 11.17
N SER A 53 5.77 0.93 10.25
CA SER A 53 4.85 2.06 10.32
C SER A 53 3.39 1.64 10.15
N ILE A 54 3.09 0.67 9.27
CA ILE A 54 1.73 0.14 9.11
C ILE A 54 1.22 -0.43 10.44
N PHE A 55 2.01 -1.31 11.06
CA PHE A 55 1.57 -1.99 12.28
C PHE A 55 1.52 -1.06 13.50
N SER A 56 2.45 -0.12 13.63
CA SER A 56 2.40 0.86 14.73
C SER A 56 1.23 1.84 14.62
N VAL A 57 0.92 2.34 13.42
CA VAL A 57 -0.27 3.18 13.25
C VAL A 57 -1.55 2.38 13.44
N MET A 58 -1.58 1.12 13.02
CA MET A 58 -2.71 0.22 13.27
C MET A 58 -2.92 -0.03 14.76
N GLY A 59 -1.86 -0.28 15.53
CA GLY A 59 -1.93 -0.41 16.98
C GLY A 59 -2.46 0.85 17.65
N CYS A 60 -2.03 2.03 17.19
CA CYS A 60 -2.53 3.31 17.69
C CYS A 60 -4.01 3.54 17.35
N LEU A 61 -4.46 3.11 16.17
CA LEU A 61 -5.87 3.16 15.77
C LEU A 61 -6.74 2.30 16.68
N CYS A 62 -6.34 1.05 16.93
CA CYS A 62 -7.07 0.14 17.83
C CYS A 62 -7.11 0.68 19.28
N GLN A 63 -6.05 1.33 19.75
CA GLN A 63 -6.00 1.90 21.10
C GLN A 63 -6.90 3.14 21.29
N ALA A 64 -7.40 3.75 20.21
CA ALA A 64 -8.07 5.05 20.26
C ALA A 64 -9.35 5.09 21.11
N ASP A 65 -10.00 3.94 21.33
CA ASP A 65 -11.21 3.84 22.17
C ASP A 65 -10.93 3.43 23.63
N GLY A 66 -9.67 3.04 23.93
CA GLY A 66 -9.19 2.60 25.24
C GLY A 66 -9.73 1.25 25.72
N LYS A 67 -10.51 0.53 24.91
CA LYS A 67 -11.06 -0.80 25.25
C LYS A 67 -10.51 -1.84 24.31
N VAL A 68 -9.32 -2.32 24.64
CA VAL A 68 -8.71 -3.47 24.01
C VAL A 68 -9.69 -4.65 24.01
N THR A 69 -10.25 -4.97 22.85
CA THR A 69 -11.05 -6.16 22.66
C THR A 69 -10.19 -7.31 22.15
N ASP A 70 -10.61 -8.56 22.42
CA ASP A 70 -9.93 -9.74 21.87
C ASP A 70 -9.98 -9.77 20.31
N GLY A 71 -10.87 -8.97 19.69
CA GLY A 71 -11.03 -8.84 18.24
C GLY A 71 -9.89 -8.10 17.55
N GLU A 72 -9.32 -7.07 18.17
CA GLU A 72 -8.26 -6.25 17.56
C GLU A 72 -6.98 -7.05 17.30
N LEU A 73 -6.62 -7.94 18.24
CA LEU A 73 -5.45 -8.79 18.08
C LEU A 73 -5.66 -9.82 16.97
N ASP A 74 -6.89 -10.32 16.79
CA ASP A 74 -7.25 -11.24 15.72
C ASP A 74 -7.10 -10.59 14.33
N VAL A 75 -7.46 -9.31 14.19
CA VAL A 75 -7.22 -8.54 12.96
C VAL A 75 -5.73 -8.42 12.63
N ALA A 76 -4.91 -8.11 13.63
CA ALA A 76 -3.47 -8.02 13.47
C ALA A 76 -2.85 -9.39 13.09
N GLU A 77 -3.25 -10.47 13.75
CA GLU A 77 -2.76 -11.82 13.47
C GLU A 77 -3.16 -12.30 12.06
N LYS A 78 -4.39 -12.02 11.62
CA LYS A 78 -4.84 -12.28 10.24
C LYS A 78 -3.99 -11.54 9.21
N LEU A 79 -3.62 -10.28 9.48
CA LEU A 79 -2.74 -9.53 8.60
C LEU A 79 -1.31 -10.10 8.59
N PHE A 80 -0.80 -10.57 9.73
CA PHE A 80 0.51 -11.25 9.77
C PHE A 80 0.51 -12.51 8.91
N ASP A 81 -0.58 -13.30 8.97
CA ASP A 81 -0.74 -14.52 8.19
C ASP A 81 -0.89 -14.24 6.70
N GLN A 82 -1.72 -13.25 6.34
CA GLN A 82 -1.92 -12.82 4.96
C GLN A 82 -0.64 -12.27 4.34
N MET A 83 0.20 -11.61 5.14
CA MET A 83 1.49 -11.11 4.69
C MET A 83 2.61 -12.17 4.75
N HIS A 84 2.27 -13.41 5.11
CA HIS A 84 3.20 -14.53 5.26
C HIS A 84 4.40 -14.21 6.17
N LEU A 85 4.18 -13.42 7.24
CA LEU A 85 5.22 -13.04 8.17
C LEU A 85 5.59 -14.22 9.08
N GLN A 86 6.87 -14.59 9.07
CA GLN A 86 7.41 -15.71 9.85
C GLN A 86 8.63 -15.30 10.67
N GLY A 87 8.86 -16.01 11.78
CA GLY A 87 10.04 -15.86 12.63
C GLY A 87 10.25 -14.41 13.09
N GLU A 88 11.44 -13.87 12.78
CA GLU A 88 11.86 -12.51 13.18
C GLU A 88 10.94 -11.41 12.61
N GLN A 89 10.43 -11.57 11.39
CA GLN A 89 9.55 -10.56 10.77
C GLN A 89 8.22 -10.45 11.49
N ARG A 90 7.63 -11.59 11.90
CA ARG A 90 6.40 -11.59 12.70
C ARG A 90 6.64 -10.98 14.07
N ALA A 91 7.76 -11.29 14.71
CA ALA A 91 8.13 -10.70 16.00
C ALA A 91 8.29 -9.17 15.92
N LYS A 92 8.94 -8.66 14.86
CA LYS A 92 9.07 -7.21 14.61
C LYS A 92 7.73 -6.55 14.33
N ALA A 93 6.88 -7.16 13.50
CA ALA A 93 5.53 -6.65 13.20
C ALA A 93 4.68 -6.58 14.47
N ARG A 94 4.69 -7.61 15.30
CA ARG A 94 4.02 -7.63 16.60
C ARG A 94 4.59 -6.57 17.55
N ALA A 95 5.91 -6.43 17.64
CA ALA A 95 6.53 -5.39 18.46
C ALA A 95 6.17 -3.98 17.98
N ALA A 96 6.08 -3.75 16.67
CA ALA A 96 5.63 -2.49 16.10
C ALA A 96 4.16 -2.21 16.43
N PHE A 97 3.29 -3.22 16.37
CA PHE A 97 1.90 -3.12 16.77
C PHE A 97 1.74 -2.75 18.26
N GLU A 98 2.42 -3.46 19.16
CA GLU A 98 2.38 -3.16 20.59
C GLU A 98 2.96 -1.78 20.92
N ARG A 99 4.02 -1.36 20.22
CA ARG A 99 4.57 0.01 20.33
C ARG A 99 3.54 1.07 19.94
N GLY A 100 2.72 0.79 18.93
CA GLY A 100 1.64 1.68 18.50
C GLY A 100 0.56 1.89 19.57
N ARG A 101 0.34 0.87 20.40
CA ARG A 101 -0.65 0.88 21.48
C ARG A 101 -0.16 1.55 22.77
N ALA A 102 1.12 1.89 22.84
CA ALA A 102 1.67 2.54 24.02
C ALA A 102 1.10 3.95 24.17
N ASP A 103 0.76 4.35 25.40
CA ASP A 103 0.16 5.66 25.69
C ASP A 103 1.10 6.84 25.32
N ASP A 104 2.41 6.59 25.29
CA ASP A 104 3.45 7.56 24.91
C ASP A 104 3.80 7.54 23.41
N PHE A 105 3.05 6.78 22.60
CA PHE A 105 3.28 6.67 21.18
C PHE A 105 3.08 8.01 20.46
N ASN A 106 4.15 8.51 19.84
CA ASN A 106 4.09 9.75 19.07
C ASN A 106 3.61 9.49 17.63
N LEU A 107 2.28 9.45 17.47
CA LEU A 107 1.63 9.25 16.18
C LEU A 107 2.08 10.29 15.13
N ASP A 108 2.16 11.57 15.48
CA ASP A 108 2.49 12.62 14.51
C ASP A 108 3.91 12.45 13.94
N ALA A 109 4.87 12.01 14.77
CA ALA A 109 6.23 11.70 14.32
C ALA A 109 6.27 10.48 13.38
N GLU A 110 5.49 9.44 13.68
CA GLU A 110 5.37 8.26 12.82
C GLU A 110 4.70 8.61 11.49
N LEU A 111 3.62 9.40 11.49
CA LEU A 111 2.94 9.86 10.27
C LEU A 111 3.84 10.75 9.41
N ALA A 112 4.65 11.62 10.04
CA ALA A 112 5.68 12.38 9.33
C ALA A 112 6.73 11.47 8.69
N ASN A 113 7.07 10.36 9.34
CA ASN A 113 7.97 9.35 8.77
C ASN A 113 7.34 8.66 7.56
N VAL A 114 6.10 8.20 7.67
CA VAL A 114 5.34 7.60 6.56
C VAL A 114 5.23 8.57 5.39
N ASN A 115 4.92 9.84 5.66
CA ASN A 115 4.85 10.86 4.62
C ASN A 115 6.19 10.99 3.89
N ARG A 116 7.32 11.08 4.59
CA ARG A 116 8.65 11.11 3.94
C ARG A 116 8.93 9.86 3.09
N LEU A 117 8.56 8.68 3.57
CA LEU A 117 8.75 7.42 2.84
C LEU A 117 7.89 7.36 1.56
N THR A 118 6.69 7.94 1.60
CA THR A 118 5.70 7.83 0.53
C THR A 118 5.58 9.08 -0.36
N GLN A 119 6.23 10.20 -0.02
CA GLN A 119 6.12 11.49 -0.72
C GLN A 119 6.42 11.37 -2.23
N ARG A 120 7.43 10.56 -2.59
CA ARG A 120 7.82 10.33 -4.00
C ARG A 120 6.98 9.27 -4.69
N GLN A 121 6.22 8.49 -3.94
CA GLN A 121 5.45 7.33 -4.37
C GLN A 121 4.04 7.40 -3.77
N PRO A 122 3.15 8.27 -4.30
CA PRO A 122 1.80 8.47 -3.74
C PRO A 122 0.97 7.18 -3.68
N VAL A 123 1.33 6.20 -4.49
CA VAL A 123 0.70 4.89 -4.49
C VAL A 123 1.00 4.10 -3.19
N LEU A 124 2.20 4.24 -2.60
CA LEU A 124 2.49 3.61 -1.30
C LEU A 124 1.66 4.23 -0.18
N ARG A 125 1.41 5.55 -0.23
CA ARG A 125 0.50 6.24 0.69
C ARG A 125 -0.92 5.67 0.58
N GLN A 126 -1.38 5.43 -0.64
CA GLN A 126 -2.70 4.84 -0.88
C GLN A 126 -2.79 3.42 -0.30
N VAL A 127 -1.76 2.57 -0.51
CA VAL A 127 -1.71 1.23 0.09
C VAL A 127 -1.71 1.32 1.62
N PHE A 128 -0.93 2.24 2.19
CA PHE A 128 -0.88 2.46 3.64
C PHE A 128 -2.28 2.72 4.20
N ILE A 129 -2.99 3.74 3.67
CA ILE A 129 -4.34 4.09 4.14
C ILE A 129 -5.34 2.96 3.91
N GLN A 130 -5.24 2.26 2.77
CA GLN A 130 -6.12 1.14 2.48
C GLN A 130 -6.00 0.02 3.52
N VAL A 131 -4.76 -0.31 3.95
CA VAL A 131 -4.55 -1.33 4.99
C VAL A 131 -5.16 -0.89 6.33
N GLN A 132 -4.98 0.38 6.71
CA GLN A 132 -5.58 0.91 7.94
C GLN A 132 -7.11 0.86 7.90
N LEU A 133 -7.72 1.27 6.78
CA LEU A 133 -9.18 1.22 6.61
C LEU A 133 -9.71 -0.21 6.64
N SER A 134 -9.02 -1.16 6.01
CA SER A 134 -9.40 -2.57 6.02
C SER A 134 -9.31 -3.20 7.40
N ALA A 135 -8.34 -2.78 8.23
CA ALA A 135 -8.24 -3.24 9.61
C ALA A 135 -9.44 -2.79 10.45
N ILE A 136 -9.83 -1.51 10.34
CA ILE A 136 -10.98 -0.96 11.07
C ILE A 136 -12.29 -1.58 10.58
N ALA A 137 -12.45 -1.78 9.28
CA ALA A 137 -13.66 -2.39 8.72
C ALA A 137 -13.83 -3.87 9.14
N ALA A 138 -12.74 -4.57 9.46
CA ALA A 138 -12.78 -5.97 9.89
C ALA A 138 -13.30 -6.13 11.33
N ASP A 139 -13.20 -5.10 12.16
CA ASP A 139 -13.72 -5.10 13.55
C ASP A 139 -15.26 -4.96 13.59
N GLY A 140 -15.86 -4.51 12.48
CA GLY A 140 -17.31 -4.60 12.24
C GLY A 140 -18.15 -3.48 12.85
N VAL A 141 -17.65 -2.74 13.84
CA VAL A 141 -18.29 -1.53 14.38
C VAL A 141 -17.27 -0.39 14.44
N LEU A 142 -17.33 0.54 13.48
CA LEU A 142 -16.48 1.72 13.50
C LEU A 142 -16.87 2.63 14.67
N HIS A 143 -15.99 2.75 15.66
CA HIS A 143 -16.19 3.68 16.77
C HIS A 143 -15.91 5.14 16.36
N PRO A 144 -16.59 6.13 16.94
CA PRO A 144 -16.33 7.55 16.63
C PRO A 144 -14.87 7.97 16.84
N ALA A 145 -14.20 7.40 17.85
CA ALA A 145 -12.79 7.67 18.14
C ALA A 145 -11.87 7.14 17.01
N GLU A 146 -12.13 5.94 16.50
CA GLU A 146 -11.40 5.37 15.37
C GLU A 146 -11.66 6.15 14.08
N HIS A 147 -12.90 6.62 13.88
CA HIS A 147 -13.26 7.47 12.76
C HIS A 147 -12.46 8.79 12.76
N GLU A 148 -12.38 9.48 13.90
CA GLU A 148 -11.56 10.68 14.01
C GLU A 148 -10.07 10.37 13.82
N MET A 149 -9.61 9.24 14.37
CA MET A 149 -8.21 8.83 14.28
C MET A 149 -7.79 8.50 12.85
N ILE A 150 -8.61 7.79 12.06
CA ILE A 150 -8.26 7.46 10.68
C ILE A 150 -8.22 8.71 9.78
N LEU A 151 -9.09 9.69 10.03
CA LEU A 151 -9.03 10.98 9.33
C LEU A 151 -7.78 11.77 9.73
N ARG A 152 -7.36 11.73 11.01
CA ARG A 152 -6.09 12.29 11.46
C ARG A 152 -4.90 11.61 10.77
N VAL A 153 -4.91 10.28 10.68
CA VAL A 153 -3.89 9.49 9.98
C VAL A 153 -3.81 9.89 8.51
N ALA A 154 -4.95 9.97 7.82
CA ALA A 154 -5.03 10.36 6.41
C ALA A 154 -4.42 11.76 6.18
N ARG A 155 -4.75 12.74 7.02
CA ARG A 155 -4.16 14.09 6.94
C ARG A 155 -2.66 14.05 7.25
N GLY A 156 -2.22 13.31 8.27
CA GLY A 156 -0.81 13.25 8.68
C GLY A 156 0.12 12.60 7.65
N VAL A 157 -0.37 11.61 6.89
CA VAL A 157 0.40 11.03 5.77
C VAL A 157 0.40 11.89 4.51
N GLY A 158 -0.32 13.02 4.52
CA GLY A 158 -0.34 14.00 3.43
C GLY A 158 -1.39 13.73 2.35
N CYS A 159 -2.54 13.16 2.70
CA CYS A 159 -3.70 13.16 1.81
C CYS A 159 -4.25 14.59 1.64
N SER A 160 -4.70 14.90 0.42
CA SER A 160 -5.43 16.13 0.11
C SER A 160 -6.83 16.12 0.73
N ASP A 161 -7.42 17.30 0.90
CA ASP A 161 -8.78 17.42 1.45
C ASP A 161 -9.82 16.63 0.65
N ALA A 162 -9.66 16.56 -0.68
CA ALA A 162 -10.52 15.76 -1.54
C ALA A 162 -10.37 14.25 -1.29
N GLU A 163 -9.14 13.76 -1.06
CA GLU A 163 -8.90 12.36 -0.70
C GLU A 163 -9.49 12.05 0.69
N VAL A 164 -9.36 12.97 1.65
CA VAL A 164 -9.91 12.79 3.00
C VAL A 164 -11.44 12.77 2.98
N GLN A 165 -12.09 13.69 2.25
CA GLN A 165 -13.54 13.69 2.08
C GLN A 165 -14.05 12.40 1.42
N GLN A 166 -13.28 11.85 0.47
CA GLN A 166 -13.62 10.57 -0.14
C GLN A 166 -13.56 9.43 0.89
N ILE A 167 -12.52 9.39 1.73
CA ILE A 167 -12.39 8.39 2.80
C ILE A 167 -13.55 8.51 3.80
N GLU A 168 -13.88 9.73 4.21
CA GLU A 168 -14.99 10.03 5.12
C GLU A 168 -16.34 9.58 4.53
N ALA A 169 -16.60 9.87 3.25
CA ALA A 169 -17.80 9.41 2.55
C ALA A 169 -17.88 7.87 2.47
N MET A 170 -16.74 7.18 2.29
CA MET A 170 -16.69 5.72 2.29
C MET A 170 -17.01 5.13 3.67
N LEU A 171 -16.49 5.73 4.74
CA LEU A 171 -16.72 5.28 6.12
C LEU A 171 -18.18 5.49 6.55
N HIS A 172 -18.77 6.65 6.24
CA HIS A 172 -20.19 6.91 6.52
C HIS A 172 -21.14 6.06 5.66
N GLY A 173 -20.77 5.79 4.40
CA GLY A 173 -21.56 4.98 3.48
C GLY A 173 -21.62 3.49 3.82
N ALA A 174 -20.67 2.99 4.64
CA ALA A 174 -20.64 1.61 5.10
C ALA A 174 -21.65 1.32 6.23
N ALA A 175 -22.08 2.35 6.98
CA ALA A 175 -22.98 2.20 8.12
C ALA A 175 -24.48 2.41 7.79
N ALA A 176 -24.80 2.92 6.59
CA ALA A 176 -26.11 3.53 6.31
C ALA A 176 -27.05 2.75 5.38
N ASN A 177 -26.72 1.53 4.90
CA ASN A 177 -27.65 0.78 4.05
C ASN A 177 -27.53 -0.73 4.28
N SER A 178 -28.58 -1.30 4.87
CA SER A 178 -28.82 -2.73 4.98
C SER A 178 -30.21 -3.04 4.40
N GLN A 179 -30.32 -2.96 3.07
CA GLN A 179 -31.42 -3.54 2.30
C GLN A 179 -30.99 -3.76 0.82
N GLY A 180 -30.61 -5.00 0.49
CA GLY A 180 -30.68 -5.55 -0.87
C GLY A 180 -29.35 -6.00 -1.46
N ALA A 181 -28.99 -7.27 -1.23
CA ALA A 181 -27.72 -7.91 -1.61
C ALA A 181 -27.28 -7.78 -3.09
N SER A 182 -28.17 -7.42 -4.01
CA SER A 182 -27.84 -7.22 -5.44
C SER A 182 -27.63 -5.75 -5.82
N GLU A 183 -28.35 -4.82 -5.19
CA GLU A 183 -28.25 -3.38 -5.49
C GLU A 183 -27.15 -2.73 -4.66
N GLU A 184 -26.96 -3.19 -3.42
CA GLU A 184 -25.81 -2.85 -2.56
C GLU A 184 -24.50 -3.28 -3.21
N ALA A 185 -24.43 -4.51 -3.72
CA ALA A 185 -23.24 -5.04 -4.38
C ALA A 185 -22.82 -4.22 -5.62
N LEU A 186 -23.77 -3.56 -6.28
CA LEU A 186 -23.52 -2.67 -7.40
C LEU A 186 -23.09 -1.27 -6.95
N LYS A 187 -23.75 -0.69 -5.94
CA LYS A 187 -23.32 0.57 -5.29
C LYS A 187 -21.92 0.45 -4.71
N ASP A 188 -21.59 -0.67 -4.09
CA ASP A 188 -20.25 -0.98 -3.60
C ASP A 188 -19.23 -1.05 -4.72
N ALA A 189 -19.58 -1.61 -5.88
CA ALA A 189 -18.69 -1.64 -7.03
C ALA A 189 -18.35 -0.22 -7.53
N TYR A 190 -19.34 0.69 -7.58
CA TYR A 190 -19.10 2.10 -7.91
C TYR A 190 -18.19 2.78 -6.87
N ARG A 191 -18.41 2.49 -5.59
CA ARG A 191 -17.58 2.98 -4.49
C ARG A 191 -16.13 2.47 -4.58
N VAL A 192 -15.91 1.18 -4.88
CA VAL A 192 -14.58 0.59 -5.08
C VAL A 192 -13.83 1.28 -6.22
N LEU A 193 -14.52 1.63 -7.31
CA LEU A 193 -13.92 2.38 -8.41
C LEU A 193 -13.78 3.89 -8.13
N GLY A 194 -14.41 4.39 -7.07
CA GLY A 194 -14.42 5.81 -6.71
C GLY A 194 -15.11 6.67 -7.75
N VAL A 195 -16.19 6.17 -8.35
CA VAL A 195 -17.03 6.87 -9.32
C VAL A 195 -18.48 6.88 -8.86
N SER A 196 -19.24 7.86 -9.33
CA SER A 196 -20.68 7.95 -9.09
C SER A 196 -21.44 6.90 -9.93
N ASP A 197 -22.65 6.55 -9.51
CA ASP A 197 -23.53 5.60 -10.21
C ASP A 197 -24.05 6.14 -11.55
N ASP A 198 -24.16 7.46 -11.67
CA ASP A 198 -24.46 8.22 -12.90
C ASP A 198 -23.25 8.43 -13.83
N ALA A 199 -22.04 8.02 -13.43
CA ALA A 199 -20.83 8.22 -14.22
C ALA A 199 -20.93 7.54 -15.60
N SER A 200 -20.37 8.16 -16.64
CA SER A 200 -20.34 7.58 -17.98
C SER A 200 -19.44 6.34 -18.06
N ASP A 201 -19.68 5.46 -19.04
CA ASP A 201 -18.84 4.27 -19.26
C ASP A 201 -17.37 4.63 -19.54
N ALA A 202 -17.14 5.80 -20.16
CA ALA A 202 -15.81 6.33 -20.39
C ALA A 202 -15.09 6.69 -19.08
N GLU A 203 -15.81 7.29 -18.13
CA GLU A 203 -15.29 7.63 -16.80
C GLU A 203 -14.99 6.38 -15.98
N ILE A 204 -15.89 5.39 -16.01
CA ILE A 204 -15.69 4.10 -15.33
C ILE A 204 -14.47 3.38 -15.88
N LYS A 205 -14.34 3.27 -17.21
CA LYS A 205 -13.18 2.64 -17.85
C LYS A 205 -11.88 3.40 -17.59
N LYS A 206 -11.94 4.73 -17.45
CA LYS A 206 -10.79 5.56 -17.07
C LYS A 206 -10.39 5.31 -15.62
N ALA A 207 -11.35 5.27 -14.70
CA ALA A 207 -11.12 4.97 -13.28
C ALA A 207 -10.53 3.58 -13.09
N TYR A 208 -11.12 2.56 -13.74
CA TYR A 208 -10.62 1.18 -13.73
C TYR A 208 -9.14 1.09 -14.17
N ARG A 209 -8.79 1.65 -15.33
CA ARG A 209 -7.40 1.63 -15.84
C ARG A 209 -6.43 2.35 -14.91
N ARG A 210 -6.86 3.47 -14.32
CA ARG A 210 -6.07 4.22 -13.32
C ARG A 210 -5.81 3.35 -12.09
N LEU A 211 -6.85 2.75 -11.51
CA LEU A 211 -6.74 1.92 -10.32
C LEU A 211 -5.93 0.64 -10.55
N MET A 212 -6.09 -0.03 -11.69
CA MET A 212 -5.26 -1.19 -12.07
C MET A 212 -3.79 -0.84 -12.19
N SER A 213 -3.48 0.31 -12.80
CA SER A 213 -2.09 0.78 -12.92
C SER A 213 -1.48 1.15 -11.56
N GLN A 214 -2.29 1.63 -10.62
CA GLN A 214 -1.86 2.00 -9.27
C GLN A 214 -1.66 0.76 -8.38
N ASN A 215 -2.55 -0.23 -8.44
CA ASN A 215 -2.56 -1.34 -7.50
C ASN A 215 -1.82 -2.60 -7.97
N HIS A 216 -1.29 -2.60 -9.20
CA HIS A 216 -0.61 -3.79 -9.75
C HIS A 216 0.60 -4.20 -8.89
N PRO A 217 0.70 -5.47 -8.45
CA PRO A 217 1.73 -5.93 -7.52
C PRO A 217 3.14 -5.67 -8.03
N ASP A 218 3.42 -5.97 -9.31
CA ASP A 218 4.77 -5.77 -9.88
C ASP A 218 5.20 -4.29 -9.92
N LYS A 219 4.26 -3.37 -10.18
CA LYS A 219 4.56 -1.93 -10.18
C LYS A 219 4.81 -1.43 -8.77
N LEU A 220 4.04 -1.93 -7.80
CA LEU A 220 4.22 -1.60 -6.39
C LEU A 220 5.53 -2.14 -5.84
N ALA A 221 5.91 -3.37 -6.18
CA ALA A 221 7.19 -3.95 -5.84
C ALA A 221 8.33 -3.05 -6.37
N GLY A 222 8.28 -2.65 -7.64
CA GLY A 222 9.24 -1.70 -8.23
C GLY A 222 9.32 -0.33 -7.53
N LYS A 223 8.28 0.05 -6.79
CA LYS A 223 8.19 1.31 -6.03
C LYS A 223 8.60 1.19 -4.56
N GLY A 224 8.96 -0.01 -4.09
CA GLY A 224 9.40 -0.24 -2.73
C GLY A 224 8.33 -0.82 -1.80
N LEU A 225 7.22 -1.35 -2.33
CA LEU A 225 6.29 -2.16 -1.53
C LEU A 225 7.03 -3.41 -1.01
N PRO A 226 6.90 -3.79 0.28
CA PRO A 226 7.42 -5.04 0.80
C PRO A 226 6.88 -6.26 0.05
N GLU A 227 7.70 -7.29 -0.12
CA GLU A 227 7.28 -8.53 -0.78
C GLU A 227 6.14 -9.22 -0.01
N SER A 228 6.18 -9.15 1.32
CA SER A 228 5.12 -9.64 2.20
C SER A 228 3.74 -9.00 1.93
N MET A 229 3.68 -7.83 1.29
CA MET A 229 2.42 -7.16 0.96
C MET A 229 1.95 -7.45 -0.47
N ARG A 230 2.63 -8.32 -1.21
CA ARG A 230 2.30 -8.64 -2.60
C ARG A 230 0.88 -9.20 -2.72
N ASP A 231 0.47 -10.07 -1.80
CA ASP A 231 -0.86 -10.69 -1.83
C ASP A 231 -1.98 -9.71 -1.49
N ILE A 232 -1.71 -8.72 -0.63
CA ILE A 232 -2.63 -7.61 -0.37
C ILE A 232 -2.85 -6.77 -1.64
N ALA A 233 -1.76 -6.44 -2.34
CA ALA A 233 -1.85 -5.73 -3.62
C ALA A 233 -2.59 -6.55 -4.70
N GLN A 234 -2.37 -7.86 -4.73
CA GLN A 234 -3.05 -8.76 -5.65
C GLN A 234 -4.55 -8.86 -5.34
N ALA A 235 -4.92 -9.06 -4.07
CA ALA A 235 -6.31 -9.06 -3.63
C ALA A 235 -7.03 -7.77 -4.02
N ARG A 236 -6.37 -6.62 -3.83
CA ARG A 236 -6.92 -5.31 -4.23
C ARG A 236 -7.11 -5.20 -5.74
N THR A 237 -6.14 -5.67 -6.52
CA THR A 237 -6.24 -5.68 -7.99
C THR A 237 -7.42 -6.54 -8.45
N SER A 238 -7.62 -7.71 -7.82
CA SER A 238 -8.77 -8.58 -8.09
C SER A 238 -10.10 -7.93 -7.71
N GLU A 239 -10.18 -7.27 -6.54
CA GLU A 239 -11.37 -6.54 -6.10
C GLU A 239 -11.77 -5.44 -7.10
N ILE A 240 -10.81 -4.64 -7.57
CA ILE A 240 -11.02 -3.61 -8.59
C ILE A 240 -11.55 -4.22 -9.90
N GLY A 241 -10.97 -5.35 -10.33
CA GLY A 241 -11.43 -6.09 -11.52
C GLY A 241 -12.87 -6.59 -11.37
N ASN A 242 -13.19 -7.21 -10.23
CA ASN A 242 -14.53 -7.72 -9.92
C ASN A 242 -15.57 -6.59 -9.88
N ALA A 243 -15.23 -5.45 -9.29
CA ALA A 243 -16.11 -4.27 -9.27
C ALA A 243 -16.41 -3.77 -10.69
N TYR A 244 -15.38 -3.64 -11.53
CA TYR A 244 -15.55 -3.22 -12.92
C TYR A 244 -16.42 -4.18 -13.74
N GLU A 245 -16.18 -5.50 -13.64
CA GLU A 245 -17.00 -6.49 -14.35
C GLU A 245 -18.45 -6.52 -13.86
N ARG A 246 -18.69 -6.28 -12.56
CA ARG A 246 -20.04 -6.18 -12.01
C ARG A 246 -20.81 -4.98 -12.58
N ILE A 247 -20.18 -3.80 -12.63
CA ILE A 247 -20.77 -2.60 -13.23
C ILE A 247 -21.05 -2.80 -14.72
N ARG A 248 -20.07 -3.34 -15.44
CA ARG A 248 -20.19 -3.63 -16.88
C ARG A 248 -21.35 -4.58 -17.18
N THR A 249 -21.47 -5.64 -16.38
CA THR A 249 -22.57 -6.62 -16.48
C THR A 249 -23.92 -5.96 -16.22
N ALA A 250 -24.04 -5.15 -15.16
CA ALA A 250 -25.28 -4.46 -14.82
C ALA A 250 -25.74 -3.45 -15.89
N ARG A 251 -24.79 -2.82 -16.59
CA ARG A 251 -25.05 -1.88 -17.69
C ARG A 251 -25.28 -2.54 -19.06
N GLY A 252 -25.20 -3.87 -19.14
CA GLY A 252 -25.41 -4.61 -20.40
C GLY A 252 -24.29 -4.41 -21.44
N SER A 253 -23.13 -3.89 -21.05
CA SER A 253 -21.98 -3.71 -21.94
C SER A 253 -21.11 -4.98 -21.97
N ALA A 254 -21.65 -6.10 -22.41
CA ALA A 254 -20.89 -7.34 -22.61
C ALA A 254 -19.94 -7.23 -23.81
#